data_AF-A0AA96HPJ6-F1
#
_entry.id   AF-A0AA96HPJ6-F1
#
_cell.length_a   1.000
_cell.length_b   1.000
_cell.length_c   1.000
_cell.angle_alpha   90.00
_cell.angle_beta   90.00
_cell.angle_gamma   90.00
#
_symmetry.space_group_name_H-M   'P 1'
#
loop_
_entity.id
_entity.type
_entity.pdbx_description
1 polymer ?
#
loop_
_entity_poly.entity_id
_entity_poly.type
_entity_poly.pdbx_seq_one_letter_code
_entity_poly.pdbx_strand_id
1 'polypeptide(L)'
;MNKKTPIYFGPPLVKHTENEPNTLLKSGRINRTAERYMALIEKHGLELTEAEQTCLKEVCQIGFMSPDDIQKMAVDVRIGNFSIPNLDTDKLAQKLEKAPFADLVATVEKLGF
;
A
#
# COMPACT_ATOMS: atom_id res chain seq x y z
N MET A 1 -38.80 -2.43 6.72
CA MET A 1 -37.49 -3.05 6.43
C MET A 1 -36.48 -1.96 6.12
N ASN A 2 -35.40 -1.83 6.88
CA ASN A 2 -34.29 -0.94 6.52
C ASN A 2 -33.70 -1.41 5.19
N LYS A 3 -33.79 -0.59 4.14
CA LYS A 3 -33.09 -0.84 2.88
C LYS A 3 -31.60 -0.78 3.17
N LYS A 4 -30.92 -1.92 3.18
CA LYS A 4 -29.47 -1.95 3.25
C LYS A 4 -28.93 -1.36 1.95
N THR A 5 -28.16 -0.30 2.04
CA THR A 5 -27.40 0.24 0.90
C THR A 5 -26.47 -0.87 0.39
N PRO A 6 -26.56 -1.26 -0.88
CA PRO A 6 -25.59 -2.17 -1.46
C PRO A 6 -24.20 -1.54 -1.39
N ILE A 7 -23.27 -2.19 -0.72
CA ILE A 7 -21.86 -1.78 -0.75
C ILE A 7 -21.34 -2.14 -2.14
N TYR A 8 -20.91 -1.13 -2.88
CA TYR A 8 -20.20 -1.35 -4.14
C TYR A 8 -18.77 -1.80 -3.83
N PHE A 9 -18.41 -2.96 -4.37
CA PHE A 9 -17.03 -3.42 -4.36
C PHE A 9 -16.37 -3.00 -5.67
N GLY A 10 -15.17 -2.43 -5.59
CA GLY A 10 -14.38 -2.12 -6.78
C GLY A 10 -14.03 -3.39 -7.58
N PRO A 11 -13.59 -3.24 -8.84
CA PRO A 11 -13.31 -4.37 -9.72
C PRO A 11 -12.42 -5.48 -9.14
N PRO A 12 -11.37 -5.19 -8.35
CA PRO A 12 -10.54 -6.24 -7.74
C PRO A 12 -11.34 -7.15 -6.80
N LEU A 13 -12.17 -6.57 -5.94
CA LEU A 13 -12.98 -7.33 -4.98
C LEU A 13 -14.16 -8.03 -5.66
N VAL A 14 -14.71 -7.47 -6.75
CA VAL A 14 -15.72 -8.15 -7.57
C VAL A 14 -15.13 -9.40 -8.20
N LYS A 15 -13.99 -9.29 -8.90
CA LYS A 15 -13.28 -10.45 -9.47
C LYS A 15 -12.89 -11.44 -8.38
N HIS A 16 -12.39 -10.95 -7.26
CA HIS A 16 -12.04 -11.80 -6.12
C HIS A 16 -13.25 -12.47 -5.48
N THR A 17 -14.49 -12.10 -5.76
CA THR A 17 -15.66 -12.74 -5.14
C THR A 17 -16.65 -13.32 -6.15
N GLU A 18 -16.28 -13.37 -7.43
CA GLU A 18 -17.17 -13.71 -8.56
C GLU A 18 -17.76 -15.11 -8.47
N ASN A 19 -16.98 -16.09 -7.97
CA ASN A 19 -17.37 -17.50 -7.90
C ASN A 19 -18.15 -17.85 -6.61
N GLU A 20 -18.36 -16.89 -5.71
CA GLU A 20 -19.04 -17.16 -4.43
C GLU A 20 -20.57 -17.01 -4.59
N PRO A 21 -21.37 -18.05 -4.31
CA PRO A 21 -22.78 -18.11 -4.69
C PRO A 21 -23.70 -17.26 -3.81
N ASN A 22 -23.23 -16.79 -2.66
CA ASN A 22 -24.04 -16.00 -1.73
C ASN A 22 -23.20 -15.01 -0.92
N THR A 23 -23.88 -14.06 -0.28
CA THR A 23 -23.27 -12.97 0.49
C THR A 23 -22.39 -13.45 1.65
N LEU A 24 -22.74 -14.57 2.29
CA LEU A 24 -21.97 -15.09 3.42
C LEU A 24 -20.58 -15.55 2.96
N LEU A 25 -20.51 -16.28 1.84
CA LEU A 25 -19.24 -16.75 1.28
C LEU A 25 -18.41 -15.61 0.69
N LYS A 26 -19.06 -14.62 0.05
CA LYS A 26 -18.39 -13.38 -0.38
C LYS A 26 -17.73 -12.65 0.80
N SER A 27 -18.48 -12.46 1.88
CA SER A 27 -17.97 -11.83 3.12
C SER A 27 -16.81 -12.62 3.72
N GLY A 28 -16.96 -13.94 3.86
CA GLY A 28 -15.88 -14.82 4.33
C GLY A 28 -14.62 -14.74 3.47
N ARG A 29 -14.76 -14.50 2.16
CA ARG A 29 -13.63 -14.32 1.23
C ARG A 29 -12.92 -12.99 1.39
N ILE A 30 -13.67 -11.93 1.62
CA ILE A 30 -13.09 -10.61 1.89
C ILE A 30 -12.36 -10.64 3.23
N ASN A 31 -12.99 -11.17 4.28
CA ASN A 31 -12.42 -11.19 5.63
C ASN A 31 -11.10 -11.97 5.70
N ARG A 32 -11.05 -13.20 5.15
CA ARG A 32 -9.80 -13.99 5.14
C ARG A 32 -8.69 -13.32 4.33
N THR A 33 -9.04 -12.55 3.30
CA THR A 33 -8.06 -11.77 2.54
C THR A 33 -7.54 -10.59 3.35
N ALA A 34 -8.43 -9.85 4.03
CA ALA A 34 -8.03 -8.76 4.91
C ALA A 34 -7.15 -9.25 6.07
N GLU A 35 -7.49 -10.38 6.70
CA GLU A 35 -6.69 -10.97 7.79
C GLU A 35 -5.28 -11.33 7.34
N ARG A 36 -5.16 -12.00 6.17
CA ARG A 36 -3.85 -12.34 5.59
C ARG A 36 -3.07 -11.10 5.17
N TYR A 37 -3.77 -10.08 4.67
CA TYR A 37 -3.17 -8.80 4.35
C TYR A 37 -2.58 -8.13 5.59
N MET A 38 -3.36 -7.97 6.66
CA MET A 38 -2.89 -7.40 7.92
C MET A 38 -1.68 -8.15 8.47
N ALA A 39 -1.70 -9.49 8.44
CA ALA A 39 -0.57 -10.31 8.86
C ALA A 39 0.69 -10.13 7.98
N LEU A 40 0.54 -9.80 6.69
CA LEU A 40 1.66 -9.41 5.83
C LEU A 40 2.22 -8.05 6.25
N ILE A 41 1.36 -7.04 6.44
CA ILE A 41 1.79 -5.69 6.83
C ILE A 41 2.53 -5.69 8.18
N GLU A 42 2.12 -6.52 9.13
CA GLU A 42 2.83 -6.67 10.41
C GLU A 42 4.27 -7.18 10.25
N LYS A 43 4.50 -8.10 9.31
CA LYS A 43 5.78 -8.79 9.13
C LYS A 43 6.73 -8.13 8.13
N HIS A 44 6.20 -7.24 7.30
CA HIS A 44 6.91 -6.61 6.19
C HIS A 44 7.08 -5.11 6.41
N GLY A 45 7.98 -4.50 5.65
CA GLY A 45 8.22 -3.06 5.66
C GLY A 45 9.69 -2.72 5.80
N LEU A 46 10.04 -1.54 5.30
CA LEU A 46 11.39 -1.02 5.38
C LEU A 46 11.61 -0.29 6.69
N GLU A 47 12.79 -0.50 7.27
CA GLU A 47 13.30 0.36 8.33
C GLU A 47 13.72 1.70 7.73
N LEU A 48 13.01 2.76 8.13
CA LEU A 48 13.18 4.11 7.59
C LEU A 48 13.56 5.10 8.68
N THR A 49 14.48 6.00 8.36
CA THR A 49 14.76 7.17 9.18
C THR A 49 13.60 8.17 9.11
N GLU A 50 13.53 9.12 10.03
CA GLU A 50 12.50 10.18 9.99
C GLU A 50 12.54 11.00 8.68
N ALA A 51 13.74 11.28 8.17
CA ALA A 51 13.92 11.98 6.90
C ALA A 51 13.39 11.16 5.71
N GLU A 52 13.66 9.85 5.69
CA GLU A 52 13.15 8.94 4.66
C GLU A 52 11.62 8.79 4.74
N GLN A 53 11.06 8.67 5.93
CA GLN A 53 9.59 8.64 6.12
C GLN A 53 8.93 9.93 5.63
N THR A 54 9.56 11.08 5.89
CA THR A 54 9.05 12.39 5.43
C THR A 54 9.08 12.46 3.91
N CYS A 55 10.18 12.05 3.29
CA CYS A 55 10.31 11.98 1.83
C CYS A 55 9.24 11.08 1.22
N LEU A 56 9.05 9.87 1.76
CA LEU A 56 8.06 8.94 1.23
C LEU A 56 6.63 9.44 1.42
N LYS A 57 6.31 10.15 2.49
CA LYS A 57 4.99 10.81 2.65
C LYS A 57 4.75 11.85 1.56
N GLU A 58 5.78 12.62 1.19
CA GLU A 58 5.69 13.57 0.06
C GLU A 58 5.50 12.84 -1.28
N VAL A 59 6.17 11.70 -1.48
CA VAL A 59 6.03 10.86 -2.69
C VAL A 59 4.65 10.21 -2.78
N CYS A 60 4.12 9.67 -1.69
CA CYS A 60 2.82 8.99 -1.67
C CYS A 60 1.63 9.97 -1.85
N GLN A 61 1.87 11.28 -1.66
CA GLN A 61 0.87 12.34 -1.78
C GLN A 61 -0.34 12.16 -0.87
N ILE A 62 -1.57 12.10 -1.39
CA ILE A 62 -2.81 11.99 -0.61
C ILE A 62 -3.69 10.90 -1.22
N GLY A 63 -4.21 10.03 -0.37
CA GLY A 63 -5.17 8.99 -0.75
C GLY A 63 -4.49 7.68 -1.12
N PHE A 64 -5.18 6.87 -1.93
CA PHE A 64 -4.74 5.53 -2.29
C PHE A 64 -3.59 5.57 -3.30
N MET A 65 -2.48 4.90 -2.95
CA MET A 65 -1.39 4.66 -3.87
C MET A 65 -1.57 3.31 -4.58
N SER A 66 -1.58 3.32 -5.92
CA SER A 66 -1.77 2.08 -6.68
C SER A 66 -0.54 1.16 -6.61
N PRO A 67 -0.69 -0.17 -6.76
CA PRO A 67 0.45 -1.09 -6.85
C PRO A 67 1.51 -0.67 -7.89
N ASP A 68 1.08 -0.09 -9.02
CA ASP A 68 1.98 0.37 -10.07
C ASP A 68 2.75 1.63 -9.66
N ASP A 69 2.16 2.49 -8.84
CA ASP A 69 2.82 3.68 -8.31
C ASP A 69 3.79 3.30 -7.17
N ILE A 70 3.42 2.33 -6.32
CA ILE A 70 4.32 1.79 -5.29
C ILE A 70 5.63 1.26 -5.91
N GLN A 71 5.55 0.63 -7.09
CA GLN A 71 6.75 0.15 -7.80
C GLN A 71 7.62 1.28 -8.37
N LYS A 72 7.05 2.48 -8.59
CA LYS A 72 7.77 3.63 -9.15
C LYS A 72 8.35 4.56 -8.08
N MET A 73 8.05 4.35 -6.80
CA MET A 73 8.54 5.20 -5.71
C MET A 73 10.04 5.47 -5.75
N ALA A 74 10.86 4.47 -6.12
CA ALA A 74 12.30 4.67 -6.24
C ALA A 74 12.67 5.71 -7.31
N VAL A 75 11.94 5.72 -8.44
CA VAL A 75 12.10 6.72 -9.50
C VAL A 75 11.64 8.07 -8.99
N ASP A 76 10.48 8.15 -8.34
CA ASP A 76 9.92 9.39 -7.81
C ASP A 76 10.85 10.05 -6.78
N VAL A 77 11.49 9.24 -5.92
CA VAL A 77 12.52 9.71 -4.97
C VAL A 77 13.76 10.26 -5.70
N ARG A 78 14.17 9.68 -6.83
CA ARG A 78 15.36 10.15 -7.57
C ARG A 78 15.12 11.46 -8.31
N ILE A 79 13.94 11.61 -8.91
CA ILE A 79 13.62 12.79 -9.73
C ILE A 79 13.03 13.93 -8.90
N GLY A 80 12.53 13.62 -7.70
CA GLY A 80 11.98 14.60 -6.77
C GLY A 80 13.05 15.55 -6.23
N ASN A 81 12.66 16.80 -6.04
CA ASN A 81 13.50 17.82 -5.43
C ASN A 81 13.04 18.07 -3.99
N PHE A 82 13.62 17.34 -3.05
CA PHE A 82 13.24 17.38 -1.64
C PHE A 82 14.14 18.32 -0.84
N SER A 83 13.53 19.18 -0.02
CA SER A 83 14.25 20.05 0.92
C SER A 83 14.16 19.49 2.35
N ILE A 84 14.58 18.24 2.54
CA ILE A 84 14.49 17.50 3.81
C ILE A 84 15.88 17.36 4.43
N PRO A 85 16.12 17.87 5.65
CA PRO A 85 17.41 17.73 6.33
C PRO A 85 17.82 16.26 6.51
N ASN A 86 19.11 15.96 6.28
CA ASN A 86 19.70 14.63 6.44
C ASN A 86 19.11 13.53 5.54
N LEU A 87 18.36 13.88 4.50
CA LEU A 87 17.89 12.93 3.49
C LEU A 87 19.00 12.63 2.47
N ASP A 88 19.27 11.35 2.25
CA ASP A 88 20.09 10.84 1.16
C ASP A 88 19.15 10.13 0.16
N THR A 89 18.80 10.85 -0.92
CA THR A 89 17.83 10.38 -1.92
C THR A 89 18.35 9.18 -2.70
N ASP A 90 19.65 9.12 -3.00
CA ASP A 90 20.25 8.00 -3.72
C ASP A 90 20.22 6.72 -2.87
N LYS A 91 20.55 6.84 -1.59
CA LYS A 91 20.51 5.72 -0.66
C LYS A 91 19.07 5.23 -0.43
N LEU A 92 18.11 6.14 -0.27
CA LEU A 92 16.70 5.79 -0.14
C LEU A 92 16.20 5.09 -1.42
N ALA A 93 16.48 5.63 -2.61
CA ALA A 93 16.07 5.02 -3.86
C ALA A 93 16.65 3.60 -4.03
N GLN A 94 17.93 3.39 -3.70
CA GLN A 94 18.53 2.05 -3.73
C GLN A 94 17.89 1.09 -2.72
N LYS A 95 17.47 1.59 -1.55
CA LYS A 95 16.74 0.79 -0.55
C LYS A 95 15.40 0.32 -1.13
N LEU A 96 14.67 1.22 -1.80
CA LEU A 96 13.37 0.93 -2.43
C LEU A 96 13.50 -0.06 -3.58
N GLU A 97 14.49 0.06 -4.45
CA GLU A 97 14.67 -0.84 -5.60
C GLU A 97 15.03 -2.27 -5.21
N LYS A 98 15.77 -2.43 -4.12
CA LYS A 98 16.18 -3.75 -3.62
C LYS A 98 15.09 -4.41 -2.78
N ALA A 99 14.09 -3.65 -2.35
CA ALA A 99 13.04 -4.14 -1.49
C ALA A 99 12.10 -5.09 -2.25
N PRO A 100 11.73 -6.23 -1.66
CA PRO A 100 10.61 -7.01 -2.13
C PRO A 100 9.34 -6.16 -2.21
N PHE A 101 8.48 -6.43 -3.19
CA PHE A 101 7.24 -5.69 -3.36
C PHE A 101 6.34 -5.71 -2.10
N ALA A 102 6.35 -6.82 -1.35
CA ALA A 102 5.61 -6.91 -0.07
C ALA A 102 6.11 -5.90 0.97
N ASP A 103 7.41 -5.62 1.03
CA ASP A 103 7.98 -4.63 1.93
C ASP A 103 7.64 -3.20 1.47
N LEU A 104 7.57 -2.95 0.16
CA LEU A 104 7.12 -1.66 -0.37
C LEU A 104 5.66 -1.39 0.00
N VAL A 105 4.76 -2.35 -0.24
CA VAL A 105 3.34 -2.24 0.13
C VAL A 105 3.18 -2.01 1.63
N ALA A 106 3.87 -2.80 2.46
CA ALA A 106 3.82 -2.64 3.91
C ALA A 106 4.36 -1.29 4.39
N THR A 107 5.39 -0.76 3.73
CA THR A 107 5.92 0.57 4.02
C THR A 107 4.87 1.65 3.73
N VAL A 108 4.20 1.61 2.57
CA VAL A 108 3.18 2.59 2.19
C VAL A 108 1.98 2.56 3.15
N GLU A 109 1.48 1.37 3.49
CA GLU A 109 0.39 1.21 4.47
C GLU A 109 0.75 1.75 5.85
N LYS A 110 1.97 1.47 6.33
CA LYS A 110 2.47 1.99 7.62
C LYS A 110 2.62 3.51 7.62
N LEU A 111 2.81 4.13 6.46
CA LEU A 111 2.83 5.59 6.31
C LEU A 111 1.41 6.19 6.23
N GLY A 112 0.39 5.37 5.98
CA GLY A 112 -1.02 5.73 6.01
C GLY A 112 -1.67 5.98 4.64
N PHE A 113 -1.16 5.35 3.57
CA PHE A 113 -1.63 5.52 2.19
C PHE A 113 -2.10 4.20 1.55
#